data_AF-A0A2V6DGZ0-F1
#
_entry.id   AF-A0A2V6DGZ0-F1
#
_cell.length_a   1.000
_cell.length_b   1.000
_cell.length_c   1.000
_cell.angle_alpha   90.00
_cell.angle_beta   90.00
_cell.angle_gamma   90.00
#
_symmetry.space_group_name_H-M   'P 1'
#
loop_
_entity.id
_entity.type
_entity.pdbx_description
1 polymer ?
#
loop_
_entity_poly.entity_id
_entity_poly.type
_entity_poly.pdbx_seq_one_letter_code
_entity_poly.pdbx_strand_id
1 'polypeptide(L)'
;MISNATKRTILRCVHLILSIPILGYIYGEPAEVQQYARATRSVFVPVIILSGFWMYSGIFFAIVGVALWLGAYYLSGYGTAVLSQVALFITRKTWLVIRARHSK
;
A
#
# COMPACT_ATOMS: atom_id res chain seq x y z
N MET A 1 18.23 12.01 16.32
CA MET A 1 17.96 11.57 14.93
C MET A 1 17.65 10.09 14.94
N ILE A 2 16.61 9.63 14.25
CA ILE A 2 16.30 8.19 14.16
C ILE A 2 17.26 7.53 13.17
N SER A 3 17.81 6.36 13.51
CA SER A 3 18.70 5.64 12.59
C SER A 3 17.92 5.04 11.42
N ASN A 4 18.58 4.83 10.27
CA ASN A 4 17.97 4.16 9.12
C ASN A 4 17.50 2.74 9.45
N ALA A 5 18.24 2.03 10.30
CA ALA A 5 17.86 0.70 10.79
C ALA A 5 16.58 0.78 11.64
N THR A 6 16.52 1.71 12.59
CA THR A 6 15.33 1.94 13.44
C THR A 6 14.11 2.28 12.59
N LYS A 7 14.24 3.18 11.61
CA LYS A 7 13.16 3.54 10.68
C LYS A 7 12.63 2.32 9.92
N ARG A 8 13.53 1.48 9.38
CA ARG A 8 13.16 0.26 8.65
C ARG A 8 12.42 -0.73 9.56
N THR A 9 12.90 -0.93 10.78
CA THR A 9 12.26 -1.80 11.77
C THR A 9 10.85 -1.32 12.09
N ILE A 10 10.67 -0.03 12.38
CA ILE A 10 9.36 0.56 12.66
C ILE A 10 8.38 0.32 11.50
N LEU A 11 8.77 0.70 10.28
CA LEU A 11 7.90 0.54 9.10
C LEU A 11 7.52 -0.91 8.86
N ARG A 12 8.47 -1.85 9.03
CA ARG A 12 8.21 -3.29 8.90
C ARG A 12 7.27 -3.80 9.99
N CYS A 13 7.49 -3.43 11.25
CA CYS A 13 6.62 -3.83 12.35
C CYS A 13 5.19 -3.33 12.13
N VAL A 14 5.02 -2.06 11.73
CA VAL A 14 3.71 -1.51 11.39
C VAL A 14 3.06 -2.29 10.25
N HIS A 15 3.80 -2.58 9.17
CA HIS A 15 3.29 -3.32 8.02
C HIS A 15 2.83 -4.74 8.40
N LEU A 16 3.60 -5.44 9.23
CA LEU A 16 3.29 -6.79 9.67
C LEU A 16 2.10 -6.83 10.64
N ILE A 17 2.07 -5.96 11.64
CA ILE A 17 0.99 -5.92 12.63
C ILE A 17 -0.34 -5.56 11.96
N LEU A 18 -0.36 -4.56 11.09
CA LEU A 18 -1.59 -4.15 10.40
C LEU A 18 -2.03 -5.12 9.30
N SER A 19 -1.17 -6.06 8.89
CA SER A 19 -1.58 -7.15 8.00
C SER A 19 -2.52 -8.11 8.70
N ILE A 20 -2.40 -8.29 10.01
CA ILE A 20 -3.18 -9.27 10.78
C ILE A 20 -4.69 -8.98 10.70
N PRO A 21 -5.19 -7.75 11.00
CA PRO A 21 -6.62 -7.43 10.83
C PRO A 21 -7.13 -7.61 9.40
N ILE A 22 -6.29 -7.34 8.39
CA ILE A 22 -6.67 -7.51 6.98
C ILE A 22 -6.84 -8.99 6.64
N LEU A 23 -5.94 -9.86 7.12
CA LEU A 23 -6.07 -11.30 6.96
C LEU A 23 -7.34 -11.81 7.64
N GLY A 24 -7.63 -11.35 8.86
CA GLY A 24 -8.88 -11.66 9.54
C GLY A 24 -10.12 -11.23 8.74
N TYR A 25 -10.08 -10.06 8.11
CA TYR A 25 -11.15 -9.60 7.22
C TYR A 25 -11.31 -10.45 5.95
N ILE A 26 -10.21 -10.96 5.39
CA ILE A 26 -10.22 -11.78 4.17
C ILE A 26 -10.74 -13.20 4.45
N TYR A 27 -10.35 -13.79 5.58
CA TYR A 27 -10.64 -15.18 5.90
C TYR A 27 -11.77 -15.39 6.90
N GLY A 28 -12.27 -14.33 7.54
CA GLY A 28 -13.39 -14.41 8.48
C GLY A 28 -14.74 -14.57 7.79
N GLU A 29 -15.75 -14.98 8.56
CA GLU A 29 -17.08 -15.22 8.03
C GLU A 29 -17.74 -13.91 7.53
N PRO A 30 -18.34 -13.88 6.32
CA PRO A 30 -18.83 -12.64 5.70
C PRO A 30 -19.79 -11.84 6.58
N ALA A 31 -20.66 -12.52 7.34
CA ALA A 31 -21.62 -11.88 8.23
C ALA A 31 -20.95 -11.12 9.38
N GLU A 32 -19.82 -11.65 9.89
CA GLU A 32 -19.10 -11.05 11.01
C GLU A 32 -18.13 -9.97 10.56
N VAL A 33 -17.49 -10.13 9.39
CA VAL A 33 -16.44 -9.20 8.94
C VAL A 33 -16.97 -7.96 8.25
N GLN A 34 -18.22 -7.96 7.79
CA GLN A 34 -18.82 -6.84 7.06
C GLN A 34 -18.80 -5.53 7.88
N GLN A 35 -18.94 -5.62 9.20
CA GLN A 35 -18.86 -4.45 10.10
C GLN A 35 -17.48 -3.77 10.07
N TYR A 36 -16.41 -4.52 9.78
CA TYR A 36 -15.04 -4.00 9.70
C TYR A 36 -14.66 -3.54 8.30
N ALA A 37 -15.49 -3.75 7.28
CA ALA A 37 -15.18 -3.47 5.88
C ALA A 37 -14.71 -2.02 5.66
N ARG A 38 -15.33 -1.05 6.33
CA ARG A 38 -14.95 0.35 6.24
C ARG A 38 -13.55 0.60 6.83
N ALA A 39 -13.28 0.08 8.03
CA ALA A 39 -11.98 0.23 8.67
C ALA A 39 -10.87 -0.45 7.85
N THR A 40 -11.12 -1.67 7.35
CA THR A 40 -10.18 -2.40 6.50
C THR A 40 -9.81 -1.62 5.25
N ARG A 41 -10.81 -1.11 4.52
CA ARG A 41 -10.59 -0.48 3.21
C ARG A 41 -10.09 0.96 3.30
N SER A 42 -10.52 1.72 4.30
CA SER A 42 -10.20 3.15 4.44
C SER A 42 -9.06 3.45 5.41
N VAL A 43 -8.64 2.49 6.25
CA VAL A 43 -7.56 2.69 7.23
C VAL A 43 -6.47 1.65 7.06
N PHE A 44 -6.78 0.37 7.27
CA PHE A 44 -5.74 -0.66 7.33
C PHE A 44 -5.00 -0.83 5.99
N VAL A 45 -5.73 -0.98 4.87
CA VAL A 45 -5.12 -1.13 3.56
C VAL A 45 -4.28 0.11 3.17
N PRO A 46 -4.76 1.36 3.31
CA PRO A 46 -3.93 2.56 3.09
C PRO A 46 -2.64 2.57 3.90
N VAL A 47 -2.68 2.20 5.18
CA VAL A 47 -1.46 2.21 6.02
C VAL A 47 -0.48 1.10 5.62
N ILE A 48 -0.96 -0.06 5.16
CA ILE A 48 -0.12 -1.10 4.56
C ILE A 48 0.54 -0.61 3.27
N ILE A 49 -0.24 0.00 2.38
CA ILE A 49 0.26 0.58 1.13
C ILE A 49 1.34 1.62 1.45
N LEU A 50 1.07 2.53 2.39
CA LEU A 50 2.03 3.55 2.84
C LEU A 50 3.33 2.93 3.35
N SER A 51 3.25 2.04 4.34
CA SER A 51 4.43 1.41 4.95
C SER A 51 5.22 0.55 3.97
N GLY A 52 4.53 -0.19 3.08
CA GLY A 52 5.14 -1.02 2.05
C GLY A 52 5.88 -0.19 1.01
N PHE A 53 5.20 0.75 0.36
CA PHE A 53 5.85 1.61 -0.63
C PHE A 53 6.96 2.47 -0.03
N TRP A 54 6.81 2.94 1.21
CA TRP A 54 7.87 3.71 1.86
C TRP A 54 9.13 2.85 2.04
N MET A 55 8.98 1.58 2.43
CA MET A 55 10.11 0.68 2.62
C MET A 55 10.83 0.31 1.31
N TYR A 56 10.11 0.13 0.20
CA TYR A 56 10.68 -0.40 -1.06
C TYR A 56 10.87 0.64 -2.18
N SER A 57 10.09 1.71 -2.16
CA SER A 57 10.01 2.69 -3.25
C SER A 57 10.23 4.13 -2.81
N GLY A 58 10.25 4.39 -1.51
CA GLY A 58 10.41 5.72 -0.93
C GLY A 58 9.08 6.41 -0.62
N ILE A 59 9.14 7.47 0.19
CA ILE A 59 7.94 8.14 0.72
C ILE A 59 7.05 8.76 -0.36
N PHE A 60 7.65 9.27 -1.45
CA PHE A 60 6.89 9.87 -2.54
C PHE A 60 5.90 8.86 -3.16
N PHE A 61 6.40 7.69 -3.56
CA PHE A 61 5.54 6.61 -4.09
C PHE A 61 4.56 6.09 -3.04
N ALA A 62 4.91 6.15 -1.76
CA ALA A 62 4.01 5.77 -0.68
C ALA A 62 2.79 6.70 -0.59
N ILE A 63 3.01 8.01 -0.62
CA ILE A 63 1.94 9.01 -0.61
C ILE A 63 1.08 8.88 -1.86
N VAL A 64 1.70 8.76 -3.05
CA VAL A 64 0.98 8.56 -4.31
C VAL A 64 0.16 7.27 -4.28
N GLY A 65 0.71 6.17 -3.78
CA GLY A 65 0.00 4.90 -3.64
C GLY A 65 -1.24 5.03 -2.77
N VAL A 66 -1.14 5.68 -1.61
CA VAL A 66 -2.30 5.94 -0.73
C VAL A 66 -3.35 6.83 -1.41
N ALA A 67 -2.92 7.91 -2.06
CA ALA A 67 -3.82 8.82 -2.75
C ALA A 67 -4.58 8.11 -3.88
N LEU A 68 -3.88 7.29 -4.68
CA LEU A 68 -4.50 6.47 -5.72
C LEU A 68 -5.46 5.44 -5.15
N TRP A 69 -5.10 4.78 -4.03
CA TRP A 69 -5.97 3.82 -3.38
C TRP A 69 -7.28 4.47 -2.95
N LEU A 70 -7.20 5.55 -2.16
CA LEU A 70 -8.39 6.24 -1.66
C LEU A 70 -9.21 6.85 -2.80
N GLY A 71 -8.55 7.58 -3.71
CA GLY A 71 -9.21 8.22 -4.86
C GLY A 71 -9.94 7.22 -5.74
N ALA A 72 -9.27 6.16 -6.20
CA ALA A 72 -9.89 5.15 -7.03
C ALA A 72 -10.97 4.36 -6.27
N TYR A 73 -10.76 4.06 -4.98
CA TYR A 73 -11.75 3.38 -4.16
C TYR A 73 -13.04 4.18 -4.03
N TYR A 74 -12.95 5.49 -3.74
CA TYR A 74 -14.13 6.34 -3.57
C TYR A 74 -14.83 6.69 -4.88
N LEU A 75 -14.10 6.78 -5.99
CA LEU A 75 -14.68 7.15 -7.29
C LEU A 75 -15.22 5.94 -8.06
N SER A 76 -14.52 4.81 -7.99
CA SER A 76 -14.71 3.69 -8.92
C SER A 76 -14.65 2.31 -8.25
N GLY A 77 -14.62 2.27 -6.91
CA GLY A 77 -14.70 1.03 -6.13
C GLY A 77 -13.38 0.26 -5.96
N TYR A 78 -13.47 -0.90 -5.32
CA TYR A 78 -12.30 -1.69 -4.91
C TYR A 78 -11.45 -2.20 -6.09
N GLY A 79 -12.08 -2.68 -7.16
CA GLY A 79 -11.34 -3.27 -8.30
C GLY A 79 -10.40 -2.27 -8.96
N THR A 80 -10.86 -1.03 -9.16
CA THR A 80 -10.04 0.05 -9.73
C THR A 80 -8.96 0.50 -8.76
N ALA A 81 -9.22 0.50 -7.45
CA ALA A 81 -8.21 0.77 -6.43
C ALA A 81 -7.04 -0.23 -6.50
N VAL A 82 -7.33 -1.53 -6.60
CA VAL A 82 -6.30 -2.56 -6.77
C VAL A 82 -5.52 -2.37 -8.08
N LEU A 83 -6.24 -2.15 -9.20
CA LEU A 83 -5.60 -1.93 -10.50
C LEU A 83 -4.70 -0.69 -10.51
N SER A 84 -5.06 0.37 -9.78
CA SER A 84 -4.24 1.59 -9.67
C SER A 84 -2.87 1.30 -9.03
N GLN A 85 -2.81 0.39 -8.04
CA GLN A 85 -1.56 0.02 -7.38
C GLN A 85 -0.68 -0.82 -8.31
N VAL A 86 -1.29 -1.78 -9.03
CA VAL A 86 -0.58 -2.59 -10.03
C VAL A 86 0.00 -1.70 -11.12
N ALA A 87 -0.80 -0.77 -11.66
CA ALA A 87 -0.35 0.20 -12.65
C ALA A 87 0.81 1.06 -12.13
N LEU A 88 0.72 1.57 -10.89
CA LEU A 88 1.80 2.34 -10.27
C LEU A 88 3.10 1.53 -10.19
N PHE A 89 3.03 0.25 -9.79
CA PHE A 89 4.19 -0.64 -9.72
C PHE A 89 4.83 -0.87 -11.09
N ILE A 90 4.02 -1.17 -12.10
CA ILE A 90 4.50 -1.39 -13.46
C ILE A 90 5.16 -0.13 -14.01
N THR A 91 4.49 1.02 -13.91
CA THR A 91 5.00 2.32 -14.38
C THR A 91 6.31 2.68 -13.70
N ARG A 92 6.43 2.48 -12.38
CA ARG A 92 7.69 2.70 -11.67
C ARG A 92 8.80 1.80 -12.20
N LYS A 93 8.50 0.50 -12.39
CA LYS A 93 9.50 -0.47 -12.86
C LYS A 93 9.97 -0.13 -14.27
N THR A 94 9.06 0.16 -15.20
CA THR A 94 9.41 0.54 -16.58
C THR A 94 10.22 1.83 -16.61
N TRP A 95 9.84 2.85 -15.84
CA TRP A 95 10.61 4.09 -15.70
C TRP A 95 12.05 3.84 -15.25
N LEU A 96 12.25 3.04 -14.20
CA LEU A 96 13.60 2.71 -13.70
C LEU A 96 14.44 1.97 -14.75
N VAL A 97 13.84 1.07 -15.53
CA VAL A 97 14.51 0.35 -16.63
C VAL A 97 14.92 1.32 -17.74
N ILE A 98 14.04 2.23 -18.14
CA ILE A 98 14.33 3.24 -19.18
C ILE A 98 15.46 4.16 -18.70
N ARG A 99 15.37 4.69 -17.47
CA ARG A 99 16.41 5.55 -16.90
C ARG A 99 17.77 4.88 -16.85
N ALA A 100 17.82 3.59 -16.52
CA ALA A 100 19.05 2.82 -16.49
C ALA A 100 19.67 2.63 -17.89
N ARG A 101 18.86 2.60 -18.95
CA ARG A 101 19.34 2.52 -20.34
C ARG A 101 19.92 3.84 -20.83
N HIS A 102 19.32 4.97 -20.48
CA HIS A 102 19.78 6.31 -20.89
C HIS A 102 21.02 6.82 -20.12
N SER A 103 21.39 6.17 -19.03
CA SER A 103 22.58 6.52 -18.24
C SER A 103 23.86 5.84 -18.73
N LYS A 104 23.78 5.00 -19.77
CA LYS A 104 24.91 4.38 -20.47
C LYS A 104 25.13 5.08 -21.79
#